data_AF-A0A7V1U7X2-F1
#
_entry.id   AF-A0A7V1U7X2-F1
#
_cell.length_a   1.000
_cell.length_b   1.000
_cell.length_c   1.000
_cell.angle_alpha   90.00
_cell.angle_beta   90.00
_cell.angle_gamma   90.00
#
_symmetry.space_group_name_H-M   'P 1'
#
loop_
_entity.id
_entity.type
_entity.pdbx_description
1 polymer ?
#
loop_
_entity_poly.entity_id
_entity_poly.type
_entity_poly.pdbx_seq_one_letter_code
_entity_poly.pdbx_strand_id
1 'polypeptide(L)' 'RTQIYLTADQRRRLDELARRRGTTLARLIREAVDRYLETSGPSPAQALDATFGRAPALEIPSRDEWDRG' A
#
# COMPACT_ATOMS: atom_id res chain seq x y z
N ARG A 1 14.87 13.94 -1.66
CA ARG A 1 15.89 13.12 -2.36
C ARG A 1 16.51 12.21 -1.31
N THR A 2 16.37 10.90 -1.46
CA THR A 2 16.85 9.91 -0.47
C THR A 2 17.99 9.11 -1.09
N GLN A 3 19.06 8.89 -0.31
CA GLN A 3 20.16 8.02 -0.71
C GLN A 3 19.96 6.65 -0.07
N ILE A 4 20.02 5.60 -0.89
CA ILE A 4 19.91 4.22 -0.44
C ILE A 4 21.24 3.51 -0.64
N TYR A 5 21.64 2.72 0.36
CA TYR A 5 22.83 1.88 0.27
C TYR A 5 22.43 0.53 -0.30
N LEU A 6 23.11 0.12 -1.36
CA LEU A 6 22.94 -1.17 -2.00
C LEU A 6 24.29 -1.86 -2.04
N THR A 7 24.29 -3.18 -1.89
CA THR A 7 25.49 -3.95 -2.21
C THR A 7 25.76 -3.88 -3.72
N ALA A 8 27.00 -4.13 -4.13
CA ALA A 8 27.37 -4.17 -5.54
C ALA A 8 26.52 -5.19 -6.33
N ASP A 9 26.23 -6.34 -5.73
CA ASP A 9 25.41 -7.38 -6.37
C ASP A 9 23.94 -6.96 -6.51
N GLN A 10 23.36 -6.31 -5.49
CA GLN A 10 22.00 -5.76 -5.57
C GLN A 10 21.89 -4.72 -6.68
N ARG A 11 22.87 -3.81 -6.78
CA ARG A 11 22.90 -2.80 -7.83
C ARG A 11 22.96 -3.43 -9.21
N ARG A 12 23.85 -4.41 -9.41
CA ARG A 12 24.00 -5.13 -10.68
C ARG A 12 22.69 -5.81 -11.11
N ARG A 13 22.04 -6.55 -10.19
CA ARG A 13 20.77 -7.23 -10.47
C ARG A 13 19.65 -6.26 -10.82
N LEU A 14 19.58 -5.12 -10.13
CA LEU A 14 18.57 -4.10 -10.41
C LEU A 14 18.80 -3.41 -11.76
N ASP A 15 20.06 -3.14 -12.13
CA ASP A 15 20.39 -2.58 -13.45
C ASP A 15 20.05 -3.55 -14.58
N GLU A 16 20.35 -4.85 -14.42
CA GLU A 16 19.95 -5.89 -15.37
C GLU A 16 18.43 -5.98 -15.51
N LEU A 17 17.69 -5.90 -14.41
CA LEU A 17 16.23 -5.91 -14.40
C LEU A 17 15.65 -4.67 -15.08
N ALA A 18 16.22 -3.49 -14.82
CA ALA A 18 15.81 -2.23 -15.44
C ALA A 18 15.95 -2.31 -16.96
N ARG A 19 17.10 -2.82 -17.43
CA ARG A 19 17.38 -3.00 -18.84
C ARG A 19 16.39 -3.97 -19.51
N ARG A 20 16.11 -5.11 -18.86
CA ARG A 20 15.14 -6.10 -19.37
C ARG A 20 13.72 -5.54 -19.46
N ARG A 21 13.34 -4.63 -18.56
CA ARG A 21 12.00 -4.02 -18.53
C ARG A 21 11.89 -2.69 -19.29
N GLY A 22 12.96 -2.23 -19.95
CA GLY A 22 12.97 -0.94 -20.64
C GLY A 22 12.70 0.23 -19.69
N THR A 23 13.25 0.19 -18.48
CA THR A 23 12.96 1.16 -17.42
C THR A 23 14.22 1.68 -16.73
N THR A 24 14.07 2.74 -15.94
CA THR A 24 15.13 3.27 -15.08
C THR A 24 15.15 2.57 -13.73
N LEU A 25 16.34 2.49 -13.13
CA LEU A 25 16.54 2.04 -11.75
C LEU A 25 15.63 2.81 -10.78
N ALA A 26 15.50 4.12 -10.97
CA ALA A 26 14.67 4.97 -10.11
C ALA A 26 13.18 4.60 -10.18
N ARG A 27 12.65 4.25 -11.37
CA ARG A 27 11.27 3.77 -11.49
C ARG A 27 11.09 2.41 -10.81
N LEU A 28 12.04 1.48 -10.99
CA LEU A 28 12.01 0.18 -10.31
C LEU A 28 12.00 0.32 -8.78
N ILE A 29 12.86 1.17 -8.23
CA ILE A 29 12.92 1.40 -6.79
C ILE A 29 11.61 1.99 -6.27
N ARG A 30 11.03 2.98 -6.97
CA ARG A 30 9.72 3.54 -6.59
C ARG A 30 8.64 2.47 -6.55
N GLU A 31 8.47 1.69 -7.63
CA GLU A 31 7.49 0.62 -7.68
C GLU A 31 7.68 -0.46 -6.60
N ALA A 32 8.93 -0.75 -6.24
CA ALA A 32 9.22 -1.70 -5.17
C ALA A 32 8.83 -1.14 -3.79
N VAL A 33 9.12 0.13 -3.54
CA VAL A 33 8.75 0.82 -2.31
C VAL A 33 7.24 0.96 -2.21
N ASP A 34 6.57 1.40 -3.27
CA ASP A 34 5.11 1.55 -3.30
C ASP A 34 4.41 0.22 -2.97
N ARG A 35 4.83 -0.88 -3.62
CA ARG A 35 4.29 -2.22 -3.33
C ARG A 35 4.55 -2.66 -1.89
N TYR A 36 5.73 -2.36 -1.34
CA TYR A 36 6.05 -2.70 0.04
C TYR A 36 5.16 -1.93 1.03
N LEU A 37 4.91 -0.65 0.76
CA LEU A 37 4.04 0.20 1.56
C LEU A 37 2.57 -0.20 1.44
N GLU A 38 2.10 -0.57 0.25
CA GLU A 38 0.75 -1.11 0.03
C GLU A 38 0.54 -2.42 0.81
N THR A 39 1.54 -3.30 0.79
CA THR A 39 1.52 -4.55 1.58
C THR A 39 1.57 -4.28 3.08
N SER A 40 2.09 -3.12 3.49
CA SER A 40 2.17 -2.67 4.88
C SER A 40 1.05 -1.71 5.27
N GLY A 41 0.06 -1.50 4.39
CA GLY A 41 -1.10 -0.65 4.65
C GLY A 41 -1.93 -1.17 5.83
N PRO A 42 -2.84 -0.34 6.37
CA PRO A 42 -3.74 -0.79 7.42
C PRO A 42 -4.48 -2.04 6.94
N SER A 43 -4.55 -3.06 7.80
CA SER A 43 -5.39 -4.22 7.52
C SER A 43 -6.82 -3.75 7.24
N PRO A 44 -7.65 -4.51 6.51
CA PRO A 44 -9.04 -4.14 6.28
C PRO A 44 -9.77 -3.73 7.57
N ALA A 45 -9.46 -4.39 8.69
CA ALA A 45 -9.98 -4.02 10.01
C ALA A 45 -9.48 -2.64 10.49
N GLN A 46 -8.19 -2.33 10.33
CA GLN A 46 -7.63 -1.01 10.67
C GLN A 46 -8.17 0.10 9.75
N ALA A 47 -8.42 -0.19 8.48
CA ALA A 47 -9.03 0.75 7.54
C ALA A 47 -10.50 1.04 7.89
N LEU A 48 -11.25 0.00 8.28
CA LEU A 48 -12.62 0.14 8.80
C LEU A 48 -12.64 0.91 10.12
N ASP A 49 -11.74 0.63 11.05
CA ASP A 49 -11.63 1.35 12.32
C ASP A 49 -11.26 2.83 12.11
N ALA A 50 -10.34 3.14 11.19
CA ALA A 50 -10.02 4.53 10.85
C ALA A 50 -11.21 5.30 10.23
N THR A 51 -12.11 4.59 9.54
CA THR A 51 -13.27 5.18 8.85
C THR A 51 -14.50 5.27 9.74
N PHE A 52 -14.81 4.21 10.49
CA PHE A 52 -16.03 4.03 11.29
C PHE A 52 -15.78 4.17 12.80
N GLY A 53 -14.55 3.96 13.27
CA GLY A 53 -14.13 4.15 14.67
C GLY A 53 -13.90 5.62 15.06
N ARG A 54 -14.07 6.57 14.14
CA ARG A 54 -14.00 8.02 14.44
C ARG A 54 -15.21 8.54 15.24
N ALA A 55 -16.26 7.74 15.36
CA ALA A 55 -17.44 8.03 16.17
C ALA A 55 -17.96 6.74 16.84
N PRO A 56 -17.26 6.22 17.87
CA PRO A 56 -17.63 4.96 18.52
C PRO A 56 -18.98 5.04 19.26
N ALA A 57 -19.49 6.25 19.51
CA ALA A 57 -20.80 6.51 20.08
C ALA A 57 -21.88 6.80 19.02
N LEU A 58 -21.61 6.56 17.74
CA LEU A 58 -22.60 6.76 16.69
C LEU A 58 -23.66 5.67 16.80
N GLU A 59 -24.86 6.04 17.24
CA GLU A 59 -26.02 5.14 17.19
C GLU A 59 -26.40 4.92 15.73
N ILE A 60 -26.28 3.68 15.27
CA ILE A 60 -26.69 3.28 13.93
C ILE A 60 -28.22 3.11 13.93
N PRO A 61 -28.98 3.89 13.15
CA PRO A 61 -30.43 3.72 13.05
C PRO A 61 -30.77 2.32 12.53
N SER A 62 -31.86 1.74 13.04
CA SER A 62 -32.31 0.42 12.61
C SER A 62 -32.61 0.37 11.12
N ARG A 63 -32.27 -0.76 10.47
CA ARG A 63 -32.53 -1.03 9.04
C ARG A 63 -33.76 -1.89 8.81
N ASP A 64 -34.61 -2.10 9.83
CA ASP A 64 -35.82 -2.93 9.74
C ASP A 64 -36.77 -2.50 8.60
N GLU A 65 -36.68 -1.25 8.15
CA GLU A 65 -37.42 -0.75 6.99
C GLU A 65 -37.04 -1.40 5.65
N TRP A 66 -35.85 -2.01 5.53
CA TRP A 66 -35.31 -2.62 4.31
C TRP A 66 -35.73 -4.08 4.17
N ASP A 67 -36.12 -4.71 5.28
CA ASP A 67 -36.64 -6.08 5.32
C ASP A 67 -38.14 -6.17 4.98
N ARG A 68 -38.76 -5.03 4.65
CA ARG A 68 -40.14 -4.97 4.13
C ARG A 68 -40.15 -5.25 2.64
N GLY A 69 -39.85 -6.51 2.29
CA GLY A 69 -40.17 -7.09 0.99
C GLY A 69 -41.66 -7.34 0.84
#